data_AF-A0A1X0NTF5-F1
#
_entry.id   AF-A0A1X0NTF5-F1
#
_cell.length_a   1.000
_cell.length_b   1.000
_cell.length_c   1.000
_cell.angle_alpha   90.00
_cell.angle_beta   90.00
_cell.angle_gamma   90.00
#
_symmetry.space_group_name_H-M   'P 1'
#
loop_
_entity.id
_entity.type
_entity.pdbx_description
1 polymer ?
#
loop_
_entity_poly.entity_id
_entity_poly.type
_entity_poly.pdbx_seq_one_letter_code
_entity_poly.pdbx_strand_id
1 'polypeptide(L)'
;EVEKLNEQLAAKEQELEQLRGTDEEKSRAHDALNDEVEKLNKELAELQAENEKLRAHDDRWVPEASRSSGRRTTSHHRKEFDGEGWDQVLESQPEELTRAFVSDVADACRVDPDDVKKVVFSPDGKTVEFDVNHDEGVSAEEVDRLLQRGLFRRSKELLEGKGPFDNNYLSYEASDLMRQVNALGGIGMLNVITEEFLDRIVLERAELSALLLVAVEGFDHLNGLHLDREAELLEELEEQATEHTDMLEKMEEMVVLLEEARQTECSVRNDLFAREEELLELQRFRDEERRERDSMLQAQHNLLMISRNSHEELTKEKLQELTDECLRVEELEQQVGQLQQENASLKEEMARRAVSHKEALDILNSKIAGLMVELEVKGMEYTDTLGKLEEFVVLLEAARAAEKSALLTLEQREQELFDLQAAHNEETRELECIIRQLEARLGALQETQRELSEQQQQHQQEQRQHEGESVSVDPQSSGNVGAERDDVVRAMRQQLERLKREKEALTMELEVKGRQHDDAMDVLNRNIGDLMSELDSRIRGFQVSATSAKEMLREIALLRSAEEEEEEDEDVPQPEN
;
A
#
# COMPACT_ATOMS: atom_id res chain seq x y z
N GLU A 1 -36.93 -68.27 11.50
CA GLU A 1 -37.49 -67.25 10.57
C GLU A 1 -37.76 -65.93 11.28
N VAL A 2 -38.45 -65.92 12.43
CA VAL A 2 -38.71 -64.70 13.21
C VAL A 2 -37.43 -63.98 13.68
N GLU A 3 -36.44 -64.69 14.21
CA GLU A 3 -35.15 -64.07 14.62
C GLU A 3 -34.42 -63.41 13.44
N LYS A 4 -34.43 -64.06 12.28
CA LYS A 4 -33.79 -63.55 11.06
C LYS A 4 -34.50 -62.30 10.51
N LEU A 5 -35.82 -62.22 10.68
CA LEU A 5 -36.61 -61.03 10.36
C LEU A 5 -36.33 -59.90 11.36
N ASN A 6 -36.19 -60.21 12.65
CA ASN A 6 -35.84 -59.20 13.67
C ASN A 6 -34.43 -58.63 13.46
N GLU A 7 -33.45 -59.45 13.09
CA GLU A 7 -32.11 -58.98 12.73
C GLU A 7 -32.13 -58.06 11.50
N GLN A 8 -32.94 -58.38 10.48
CA GLN A 8 -33.11 -57.54 9.30
C GLN A 8 -33.82 -56.21 9.63
N LEU A 9 -34.76 -56.23 10.55
CA LEU A 9 -35.50 -55.04 10.99
C LEU A 9 -34.58 -54.10 11.79
N ALA A 10 -33.80 -54.65 12.72
CA ALA A 10 -32.79 -53.89 13.47
C ALA A 10 -31.71 -53.28 12.56
N ALA A 11 -31.25 -54.03 11.54
CA ALA A 11 -30.30 -53.51 10.56
C ALA A 11 -30.89 -52.37 9.72
N LYS A 12 -32.17 -52.46 9.35
CA LYS A 12 -32.87 -51.40 8.62
C LYS A 12 -33.16 -50.17 9.49
N GLU A 13 -33.46 -50.36 10.77
CA GLU A 13 -33.61 -49.27 11.73
C GLU A 13 -32.28 -48.53 11.91
N GLN A 14 -31.17 -49.25 12.02
CA GLN A 14 -29.84 -48.64 12.11
C GLN A 14 -29.46 -47.87 10.84
N GLU A 15 -29.80 -48.39 9.65
CA GLU A 15 -29.58 -47.72 8.37
C GLU A 15 -30.43 -46.43 8.24
N LEU A 16 -31.69 -46.45 8.72
CA LEU A 16 -32.55 -45.28 8.74
C LEU A 16 -32.05 -44.21 9.73
N GLU A 17 -31.52 -44.62 10.87
CA GLU A 17 -30.95 -43.69 11.85
C GLU A 17 -29.68 -43.02 11.30
N GLN A 18 -28.83 -43.77 10.60
CA GLN A 18 -27.66 -43.22 9.90
C GLN A 18 -28.07 -42.22 8.81
N LEU A 19 -29.07 -42.56 8.00
CA LEU A 19 -29.56 -41.65 6.95
C LEU A 19 -30.15 -40.36 7.55
N ARG A 20 -30.91 -40.46 8.65
CA ARG A 20 -31.41 -39.29 9.37
C ARG A 20 -30.28 -38.40 9.89
N GLY A 21 -29.25 -38.98 10.49
CA GLY A 21 -28.06 -38.24 10.92
C GLY A 21 -27.42 -37.49 9.76
N THR A 22 -27.23 -38.14 8.61
CA THR A 22 -26.65 -37.48 7.42
C THR A 22 -27.53 -36.39 6.82
N ASP A 23 -28.85 -36.52 6.88
CA ASP A 23 -29.76 -35.50 6.36
C ASP A 23 -29.84 -34.29 7.32
N GLU A 24 -29.76 -34.51 8.63
CA GLU A 24 -29.63 -33.43 9.61
C GLU A 24 -28.31 -32.68 9.45
N GLU A 25 -27.19 -33.37 9.23
CA GLU A 25 -25.89 -32.75 8.96
C GLU A 25 -25.91 -31.93 7.66
N LYS A 26 -26.53 -32.45 6.60
CA LYS A 26 -26.70 -31.70 5.34
C LYS A 26 -27.62 -30.49 5.52
N SER A 27 -28.69 -30.60 6.31
CA SER A 27 -29.56 -29.46 6.61
C SER A 27 -28.79 -28.37 7.33
N ARG A 28 -28.02 -28.71 8.36
CA ARG A 28 -27.17 -27.75 9.09
C ARG A 28 -26.12 -27.11 8.18
N ALA A 29 -25.50 -27.87 7.29
CA ALA A 29 -24.54 -27.34 6.32
C ALA A 29 -25.20 -26.40 5.30
N HIS A 30 -26.42 -26.70 4.87
CA HIS A 30 -27.19 -25.84 3.97
C HIS A 30 -27.60 -24.53 4.67
N ASP A 31 -28.03 -24.59 5.93
CA ASP A 31 -28.39 -23.41 6.72
C ASP A 31 -27.16 -22.51 6.93
N ALA A 32 -26.00 -23.09 7.27
CA ALA A 32 -24.75 -22.34 7.39
C ALA A 32 -24.31 -21.67 6.07
N LEU A 33 -24.48 -22.35 4.93
CA LEU A 33 -24.21 -21.75 3.62
C LEU A 33 -25.19 -20.62 3.29
N ASN A 34 -26.46 -20.76 3.69
CA ASN A 34 -27.46 -19.73 3.46
C ASN A 34 -27.18 -18.48 4.31
N ASP A 35 -26.76 -18.65 5.56
CA ASP A 35 -26.32 -17.55 6.42
C ASP A 35 -25.10 -16.82 5.84
N GLU A 36 -24.16 -17.55 5.25
CA GLU A 36 -22.99 -16.97 4.61
C GLU A 36 -23.36 -16.19 3.33
N VAL A 37 -24.28 -16.72 2.52
CA VAL A 37 -24.84 -15.99 1.36
C VAL A 37 -25.56 -14.72 1.81
N GLU A 38 -26.29 -14.74 2.93
CA GLU A 38 -26.93 -13.54 3.47
C GLU A 38 -25.92 -12.49 3.94
N LYS A 39 -24.81 -12.89 4.57
CA LYS A 39 -23.72 -11.97 4.94
C LYS A 39 -23.08 -11.33 3.72
N LEU A 40 -22.68 -12.13 2.74
CA LEU A 40 -22.08 -11.65 1.49
C LEU A 40 -23.02 -10.68 0.74
N ASN A 41 -24.33 -10.95 0.75
CA ASN A 41 -25.30 -10.04 0.15
C ASN A 41 -25.41 -8.70 0.90
N LYS A 42 -25.27 -8.69 2.24
CA LYS A 42 -25.26 -7.45 3.02
C LYS A 42 -24.00 -6.63 2.73
N GLU A 43 -22.84 -7.26 2.75
CA GLU A 43 -21.56 -6.62 2.41
C GLU A 43 -21.60 -6.03 0.98
N LEU A 44 -22.15 -6.78 0.03
CA LEU A 44 -22.29 -6.32 -1.35
C LEU A 44 -23.25 -5.12 -1.46
N ALA A 45 -24.32 -5.07 -0.66
CA ALA A 45 -25.21 -3.92 -0.60
C ALA A 45 -24.55 -2.68 0.04
N GLU A 46 -23.71 -2.88 1.06
CA GLU A 46 -22.95 -1.82 1.72
C GLU A 46 -21.89 -1.23 0.78
N LEU A 47 -21.11 -2.08 0.11
CA LEU A 47 -20.13 -1.66 -0.90
C LEU A 47 -20.78 -0.96 -2.10
N GLN A 48 -22.00 -1.36 -2.49
CA GLN A 48 -22.77 -0.66 -3.51
C GLN A 48 -23.20 0.73 -3.06
N ALA A 49 -23.70 0.85 -1.82
CA ALA A 49 -24.10 2.14 -1.26
C ALA A 49 -22.90 3.09 -1.06
N GLU A 50 -21.75 2.56 -0.68
CA GLU A 50 -20.50 3.31 -0.58
C GLU A 50 -20.01 3.77 -1.95
N ASN A 51 -19.98 2.88 -2.95
CA ASN A 51 -19.69 3.26 -4.33
C ASN A 51 -20.62 4.35 -4.84
N GLU A 52 -21.91 4.29 -4.50
CA GLU A 52 -22.89 5.30 -4.91
C GLU A 52 -22.64 6.66 -4.24
N LYS A 53 -22.20 6.67 -2.97
CA LYS A 53 -21.76 7.89 -2.26
C LYS A 53 -20.48 8.47 -2.85
N LEU A 54 -19.50 7.63 -3.16
CA LEU A 54 -18.25 8.04 -3.81
C LEU A 54 -18.52 8.63 -5.20
N ARG A 55 -19.40 7.98 -5.97
CA ARG A 55 -19.87 8.47 -7.28
C ARG A 55 -20.64 9.78 -7.20
N ALA A 56 -21.38 10.02 -6.13
CA ALA A 56 -22.08 11.30 -5.92
C ALA A 56 -21.13 12.46 -5.56
N HIS A 57 -19.93 12.16 -5.08
CA HIS A 57 -18.92 13.14 -4.67
C HIS A 57 -17.83 13.37 -5.74
N ASP A 58 -17.73 12.50 -6.73
CA ASP A 58 -16.84 12.68 -7.88
C ASP A 58 -17.56 13.46 -9.00
N ASP A 59 -17.33 14.77 -9.07
CA ASP A 59 -17.86 15.68 -10.11
C ASP A 59 -17.42 15.28 -11.54
N ARG A 60 -16.45 14.36 -11.68
CA ARG A 60 -15.94 13.85 -12.95
C ARG A 60 -16.61 12.55 -13.40
N TRP A 61 -17.33 11.88 -12.50
CA TRP A 61 -17.99 10.62 -12.80
C TRP A 61 -19.30 10.84 -13.56
N VAL A 62 -19.32 10.37 -14.82
CA VAL A 62 -20.51 10.40 -15.68
C VAL A 62 -20.98 8.95 -15.85
N PRO A 63 -22.24 8.60 -15.51
CA PRO A 63 -22.76 7.25 -15.64
C PRO A 63 -22.52 6.69 -17.05
N GLU A 64 -22.24 5.40 -17.18
CA GLU A 64 -22.00 4.73 -18.47
C GLU A 64 -23.19 4.87 -19.45
N ALA A 65 -24.41 5.02 -18.90
CA ALA A 65 -25.61 5.37 -19.66
C ALA A 65 -25.50 6.75 -20.34
N SER A 66 -24.75 7.70 -19.77
CA SER A 66 -24.53 9.03 -20.31
C SER A 66 -23.36 9.12 -21.30
N ARG A 67 -22.51 8.09 -21.43
CA ARG A 67 -21.51 8.02 -22.51
C ARG A 67 -22.10 7.61 -23.87
N SER A 68 -23.33 7.10 -23.89
CA SER A 68 -23.96 6.61 -25.13
C SER A 68 -25.46 6.86 -25.28
N SER A 69 -26.11 7.55 -24.34
CA SER A 69 -27.55 7.89 -24.41
C SER A 69 -27.85 9.38 -24.26
N GLY A 70 -26.93 10.26 -24.68
CA GLY A 70 -27.25 11.66 -24.96
C GLY A 70 -27.95 11.76 -26.31
N ARG A 71 -29.10 12.44 -26.38
CA ARG A 71 -29.78 12.72 -27.65
C ARG A 71 -28.82 13.57 -28.49
N ARG A 72 -28.28 13.00 -29.58
CA ARG A 72 -27.31 13.71 -30.44
C ARG A 72 -28.03 14.62 -31.41
N THR A 73 -27.50 15.83 -31.60
CA THR A 73 -27.98 16.79 -32.59
C THR A 73 -26.87 17.08 -33.58
N THR A 74 -27.27 17.30 -34.84
CA THR A 74 -26.35 17.67 -35.91
C THR A 74 -26.51 19.15 -36.21
N SER A 75 -25.41 19.88 -36.15
CA SER A 75 -25.31 21.30 -36.46
C SER A 75 -24.40 21.50 -37.66
N HIS A 76 -24.65 22.56 -38.42
CA HIS A 76 -23.94 22.89 -39.65
C HIS A 76 -23.02 24.08 -39.41
N HIS A 77 -21.75 23.96 -39.81
CA HIS A 77 -20.69 24.91 -39.50
C HIS A 77 -19.87 25.29 -40.73
N ARG A 78 -19.30 26.50 -40.70
CA ARG A 78 -18.44 27.04 -41.74
C ARG A 78 -17.14 27.57 -41.13
N LYS A 79 -15.99 27.09 -41.63
CA LYS A 79 -14.66 27.58 -41.25
C LYS A 79 -13.98 28.23 -42.46
N GLU A 80 -13.36 29.37 -42.22
CA GLU A 80 -12.55 30.09 -43.21
C GLU A 80 -11.08 30.05 -42.79
N PHE A 81 -10.21 29.72 -43.75
CA PHE A 81 -8.78 29.62 -43.57
C PHE A 81 -8.07 30.87 -44.08
N ASP A 82 -7.20 31.42 -43.23
CA ASP A 82 -6.29 32.50 -43.60
C ASP A 82 -5.05 31.93 -44.30
N GLY A 83 -4.68 32.47 -45.47
CA GLY A 83 -3.51 32.07 -46.25
C GLY A 83 -3.76 31.99 -47.76
N GLU A 84 -2.70 32.05 -48.56
CA GLU A 84 -2.72 31.81 -50.01
C GLU A 84 -2.11 30.44 -50.32
N GLY A 85 -2.61 29.72 -51.34
CA GLY A 85 -2.09 28.40 -51.74
C GLY A 85 -2.95 27.19 -51.34
N TRP A 86 -4.07 27.40 -50.65
CA TRP A 86 -5.01 26.32 -50.31
C TRP A 86 -5.66 25.67 -51.54
N ASP A 87 -5.83 26.43 -52.63
CA ASP A 87 -6.27 25.95 -53.94
C ASP A 87 -5.29 24.90 -54.51
N GLN A 88 -3.98 25.14 -54.40
CA GLN A 88 -2.94 24.21 -54.87
C GLN A 88 -2.83 22.96 -53.99
N VAL A 89 -3.00 23.09 -52.67
CA VAL A 89 -3.06 21.94 -51.75
C VAL A 89 -4.31 21.09 -52.01
N LEU A 90 -5.45 21.72 -52.31
CA LEU A 90 -6.68 21.01 -52.65
C LEU A 90 -6.58 20.28 -54.00
N GLU A 91 -5.91 20.87 -55.00
CA GLU A 91 -5.66 20.22 -56.29
C GLU A 91 -4.62 19.08 -56.19
N SER A 92 -3.61 19.23 -55.35
CA SER A 92 -2.53 18.22 -55.23
C SER A 92 -2.86 17.07 -54.28
N GLN A 93 -3.49 17.34 -53.14
CA GLN A 93 -3.71 16.35 -52.07
C GLN A 93 -5.08 16.52 -51.37
N PRO A 94 -6.21 16.31 -52.09
CA PRO A 94 -7.55 16.55 -51.53
C PRO A 94 -7.92 15.61 -50.38
N GLU A 95 -7.54 14.33 -50.44
CA GLU A 95 -7.89 13.35 -49.41
C GLU A 95 -7.11 13.55 -48.10
N GLU A 96 -5.84 13.95 -48.22
CA GLU A 96 -4.96 14.19 -47.07
C GLU A 96 -5.35 15.46 -46.31
N LEU A 97 -5.68 16.53 -47.06
CA LEU A 97 -6.27 17.75 -46.50
C LEU A 97 -7.60 17.47 -45.79
N THR A 98 -8.47 16.63 -46.39
CA THR A 98 -9.75 16.28 -45.78
C THR A 98 -9.57 15.50 -44.47
N ARG A 99 -8.63 14.54 -44.41
CA ARG A 99 -8.34 13.79 -43.18
C ARG A 99 -7.74 14.67 -42.10
N ALA A 100 -6.77 15.51 -42.45
CA ALA A 100 -6.16 16.47 -41.52
C ALA A 100 -7.21 17.42 -40.95
N PHE A 101 -8.10 17.92 -41.81
CA PHE A 101 -9.21 18.79 -41.42
C PHE A 101 -10.21 18.11 -40.48
N VAL A 102 -10.68 16.90 -40.81
CA VAL A 102 -11.61 16.13 -39.96
C VAL A 102 -11.00 15.86 -38.59
N SER A 103 -9.72 15.52 -38.55
CA SER A 103 -9.01 15.27 -37.30
C SER A 103 -8.83 16.55 -36.46
N ASP A 104 -8.52 17.69 -37.08
CA ASP A 104 -8.44 18.98 -36.40
C ASP A 104 -9.82 19.43 -35.84
N VAL A 105 -10.92 19.15 -36.56
CA VAL A 105 -12.30 19.44 -36.12
C VAL A 105 -12.71 18.53 -34.96
N ALA A 106 -12.43 17.23 -35.07
CA ALA A 106 -12.70 16.24 -34.03
C ALA A 106 -12.02 16.63 -32.70
N ASP A 107 -10.74 17.02 -32.78
CA ASP A 107 -9.96 17.47 -31.62
C ASP A 107 -10.50 18.78 -31.04
N ALA A 108 -10.90 19.74 -31.88
CA ALA A 108 -11.44 21.03 -31.45
C ALA A 108 -12.80 20.89 -30.76
N CYS A 109 -13.66 20.00 -31.25
CA CYS A 109 -15.02 19.79 -30.75
C CYS A 109 -15.12 18.65 -29.72
N ARG A 110 -14.03 17.90 -29.48
CA ARG A 110 -13.98 16.70 -28.64
C ARG A 110 -15.02 15.65 -29.05
N VAL A 111 -15.19 15.49 -30.35
CA VAL A 111 -16.07 14.48 -30.95
C VAL A 111 -15.23 13.43 -31.67
N ASP A 112 -15.80 12.28 -31.94
CA ASP A 112 -15.12 11.26 -32.74
C ASP A 112 -14.94 11.75 -34.20
N PRO A 113 -13.82 11.43 -34.88
CA PRO A 113 -13.65 11.73 -36.29
C PRO A 113 -14.82 11.29 -37.19
N ASP A 114 -15.50 10.19 -36.85
CA ASP A 114 -16.66 9.67 -37.59
C ASP A 114 -17.94 10.52 -37.43
N ASP A 115 -17.95 11.43 -36.44
CA ASP A 115 -19.06 12.34 -36.15
C ASP A 115 -18.96 13.68 -36.91
N VAL A 116 -17.89 13.89 -37.70
CA VAL A 116 -17.73 15.02 -38.62
C VAL A 116 -18.11 14.57 -40.04
N LYS A 117 -19.14 15.17 -40.63
CA LYS A 117 -19.74 14.71 -41.90
C LYS A 117 -19.89 15.84 -42.91
N LYS A 118 -20.03 15.46 -44.19
CA LYS A 118 -20.25 16.37 -45.32
C LYS A 118 -19.25 17.53 -45.41
N VAL A 119 -17.97 17.23 -45.29
CA VAL A 119 -16.90 18.22 -45.50
C VAL A 119 -16.83 18.58 -46.98
N VAL A 120 -17.12 19.84 -47.32
CA VAL A 120 -17.06 20.38 -48.68
C VAL A 120 -16.18 21.63 -48.67
N PHE A 121 -15.10 21.57 -49.45
CA PHE A 121 -14.22 22.72 -49.69
C PHE A 121 -14.76 23.58 -50.84
N SER A 122 -14.64 24.90 -50.71
CA SER A 122 -14.90 25.82 -51.80
C SER A 122 -13.83 25.70 -52.90
N PRO A 123 -14.11 26.10 -54.16
CA PRO A 123 -13.16 25.97 -55.27
C PRO A 123 -11.82 26.72 -55.10
N ASP A 124 -11.77 27.69 -54.18
CA ASP A 124 -10.59 28.44 -53.79
C ASP A 124 -9.86 27.83 -52.57
N GLY A 125 -10.34 26.71 -52.02
CA GLY A 125 -9.75 25.98 -50.88
C GLY A 125 -9.83 26.69 -49.53
N LYS A 126 -10.38 27.91 -49.48
CA LYS A 126 -10.35 28.79 -48.30
C LYS A 126 -11.51 28.61 -47.34
N THR A 127 -12.65 28.15 -47.85
CA THR A 127 -13.85 27.94 -47.04
C THR A 127 -14.18 26.47 -46.99
N VAL A 128 -14.53 25.99 -45.79
CA VAL A 128 -15.01 24.62 -45.60
C VAL A 128 -16.35 24.64 -44.89
N GLU A 129 -17.32 23.95 -45.48
CA GLU A 129 -18.64 23.70 -44.88
C GLU A 129 -18.71 22.23 -44.44
N PHE A 130 -19.22 21.99 -43.23
CA PHE A 130 -19.27 20.65 -42.64
C PHE A 130 -20.34 20.56 -41.54
N ASP A 131 -20.81 19.33 -41.29
CA ASP A 131 -21.78 18.99 -40.26
C ASP A 131 -21.07 18.30 -39.09
N VAL A 132 -21.34 18.72 -37.84
CA VAL A 132 -20.81 18.07 -36.64
C VAL A 132 -21.96 17.44 -35.86
N ASN A 133 -21.82 16.16 -35.54
CA ASN A 133 -22.75 15.44 -34.67
C ASN A 133 -22.25 15.52 -33.23
N HIS A 134 -22.95 16.26 -32.37
CA HIS A 134 -22.54 16.51 -30.99
C HIS A 134 -23.71 16.30 -30.02
N ASP A 135 -23.43 16.37 -28.73
CA ASP A 135 -24.44 16.21 -27.68
C ASP A 135 -25.42 17.39 -27.67
N GLU A 136 -26.72 17.15 -27.40
CA GLU A 136 -27.78 18.18 -27.39
C GLU A 136 -27.55 19.27 -26.32
N GLY A 137 -26.72 18.97 -25.31
CA GLY A 137 -26.28 19.94 -24.30
C GLY A 137 -25.30 21.01 -24.82
N VAL A 138 -24.64 20.77 -25.96
CA VAL A 138 -23.74 21.74 -26.60
C VAL A 138 -24.52 22.51 -27.66
N SER A 139 -24.66 23.83 -27.49
CA SER A 139 -25.30 24.67 -28.50
C SER A 139 -24.41 24.81 -29.75
N ALA A 140 -25.01 24.97 -30.93
CA ALA A 140 -24.25 25.23 -32.16
C ALA A 140 -23.31 26.44 -32.04
N GLU A 141 -23.69 27.48 -31.29
CA GLU A 141 -22.85 28.65 -31.04
C GLU A 141 -21.60 28.34 -30.19
N GLU A 142 -21.66 27.32 -29.32
CA GLU A 142 -20.50 26.85 -28.56
C GLU A 142 -19.55 26.07 -29.47
N VAL A 143 -20.09 25.23 -30.36
CA VAL A 143 -19.30 24.52 -31.37
C VAL A 143 -18.58 25.51 -32.29
N ASP A 144 -19.26 26.56 -32.76
CA ASP A 144 -18.63 27.63 -33.55
C ASP A 144 -17.51 28.34 -32.78
N ARG A 145 -17.69 28.59 -31.47
CA ARG A 145 -16.65 29.20 -30.63
C ARG A 145 -15.42 28.30 -30.46
N LEU A 146 -15.63 26.99 -30.32
CA LEU A 146 -14.54 26.01 -30.25
C LEU A 146 -13.79 25.93 -31.59
N LEU A 147 -14.51 25.88 -32.70
CA LEU A 147 -13.95 25.88 -34.06
C LEU A 147 -13.19 27.17 -34.38
N GLN A 148 -13.63 28.32 -33.88
CA GLN A 148 -12.90 29.58 -34.04
C GLN A 148 -11.58 29.58 -33.27
N ARG A 149 -11.53 28.96 -32.08
CA ARG A 149 -10.32 28.85 -31.25
C ARG A 149 -9.39 27.71 -31.68
N GLY A 150 -9.88 26.74 -32.44
CA GLY A 150 -9.09 25.66 -33.01
C GLY A 150 -7.97 26.19 -33.90
N LEU A 151 -6.75 25.68 -33.71
CA LEU A 151 -5.56 26.16 -34.40
C LEU A 151 -5.32 25.49 -35.77
N PHE A 152 -6.00 24.36 -36.03
CA PHE A 152 -5.91 23.56 -37.26
C PHE A 152 -4.47 23.29 -37.68
N ARG A 153 -3.69 22.67 -36.79
CA ARG A 153 -2.23 22.50 -36.97
C ARG A 153 -1.93 21.57 -38.13
N ARG A 154 -2.61 20.41 -38.17
CA ARG A 154 -2.38 19.41 -39.21
C ARG A 154 -2.74 19.95 -40.59
N SER A 155 -3.83 20.70 -40.69
CA SER A 155 -4.24 21.35 -41.93
C SER A 155 -3.25 22.43 -42.39
N LYS A 156 -2.65 23.20 -41.45
CA LYS A 156 -1.67 24.26 -41.77
C LYS A 156 -0.28 23.72 -42.12
N GLU A 157 0.13 22.61 -41.52
CA GLU A 157 1.40 21.95 -41.82
C GLU A 157 1.47 21.49 -43.29
N LEU A 158 0.33 21.07 -43.86
CA LEU A 158 0.21 20.74 -45.29
C LEU A 158 0.39 21.96 -46.20
N LEU A 159 0.00 23.17 -45.76
CA LEU A 159 0.22 24.40 -46.51
C LEU A 159 1.68 24.87 -46.46
N GLU A 160 2.35 24.72 -45.31
CA GLU A 160 3.72 25.20 -45.10
C GLU A 160 4.80 24.32 -45.78
N GLY A 161 4.41 23.29 -46.52
CA GLY A 161 5.31 22.44 -47.31
C GLY A 161 6.32 21.65 -46.48
N LYS A 162 6.18 21.65 -45.14
CA LYS A 162 6.97 20.83 -44.23
C LYS A 162 6.34 19.46 -44.10
N GLY A 163 6.37 18.72 -45.20
CA GLY A 163 6.34 17.27 -45.10
C GLY A 163 7.51 16.82 -44.21
N PRO A 164 7.34 15.79 -43.38
CA PRO A 164 8.46 15.21 -42.68
C PRO A 164 9.40 14.61 -43.74
N PHE A 165 10.66 15.04 -43.71
CA PHE A 165 11.76 14.68 -44.63
C PHE A 165 11.74 15.38 -45.99
N ASP A 166 12.50 16.48 -46.11
CA ASP A 166 12.92 16.95 -47.42
C ASP A 166 14.44 17.20 -47.47
N ASN A 167 15.13 16.33 -48.22
CA ASN A 167 16.58 16.22 -48.39
C ASN A 167 17.12 17.17 -49.48
N ASN A 168 16.42 18.27 -49.76
CA ASN A 168 16.57 18.99 -51.03
C ASN A 168 17.26 20.36 -50.94
N TYR A 169 17.68 20.80 -49.75
CA TYR A 169 18.30 22.12 -49.57
C TYR A 169 19.72 22.26 -50.16
N LEU A 170 20.46 21.18 -50.40
CA LEU A 170 21.80 21.23 -51.01
C LEU A 170 21.85 20.96 -52.51
N SER A 171 20.76 20.47 -53.11
CA SER A 171 20.69 20.31 -54.57
C SER A 171 20.81 21.66 -55.27
N TYR A 172 20.24 22.71 -54.66
CA TYR A 172 20.21 24.05 -55.23
C TYR A 172 21.57 24.76 -55.18
N GLU A 173 22.27 24.73 -54.03
CA GLU A 173 23.58 25.37 -53.88
C GLU A 173 24.68 24.65 -54.66
N ALA A 174 24.67 23.30 -54.69
CA ALA A 174 25.64 22.53 -55.48
C ALA A 174 25.47 22.76 -57.00
N SER A 175 24.23 22.89 -57.45
CA SER A 175 23.92 23.21 -58.86
C SER A 175 24.36 24.62 -59.24
N ASP A 176 24.26 25.59 -58.33
CA ASP A 176 24.63 26.98 -58.58
C ASP A 176 26.17 27.16 -58.59
N LEU A 177 26.88 26.42 -57.73
CA LEU A 177 28.33 26.37 -57.69
C LEU A 177 28.90 25.69 -58.95
N MET A 178 28.26 24.61 -59.43
CA MET A 178 28.55 23.97 -60.73
C MET A 178 28.33 24.91 -61.91
N ARG A 179 27.29 25.76 -61.84
CA ARG A 179 27.03 26.78 -62.88
C ARG A 179 28.12 27.85 -62.90
N GLN A 180 28.63 28.26 -61.73
CA GLN A 180 29.73 29.23 -61.61
C GLN A 180 31.08 28.65 -62.07
N VAL A 181 31.39 27.39 -61.75
CA VAL A 181 32.63 26.73 -62.19
C VAL A 181 32.63 26.51 -63.72
N ASN A 182 31.49 26.11 -64.29
CA ASN A 182 31.35 25.98 -65.75
C ASN A 182 31.43 27.34 -66.48
N ALA A 183 31.02 28.44 -65.83
CA ALA A 183 31.14 29.79 -66.37
C ALA A 183 32.58 30.33 -66.39
N LEU A 184 33.50 29.74 -65.60
CA LEU A 184 34.90 30.17 -65.50
C LEU A 184 35.84 29.49 -66.51
N GLY A 185 35.33 28.67 -67.44
CA GLY A 185 36.10 28.16 -68.58
C GLY A 185 37.20 27.15 -68.22
N GLY A 186 36.93 26.26 -67.26
CA GLY A 186 37.85 25.20 -66.84
C GLY A 186 38.10 24.14 -67.92
N ILE A 187 39.35 23.72 -68.05
CA ILE A 187 39.80 22.60 -68.91
C ILE A 187 39.01 21.35 -68.49
N GLY A 188 38.30 20.70 -69.42
CA GLY A 188 37.32 19.63 -69.11
C GLY A 188 37.80 18.49 -68.20
N MET A 189 39.10 18.25 -68.04
CA MET A 189 39.62 17.29 -67.04
C MET A 189 39.48 17.76 -65.59
N LEU A 190 39.58 19.07 -65.32
CA LEU A 190 39.39 19.60 -63.97
C LEU A 190 37.92 19.45 -63.53
N ASN A 191 36.97 19.61 -64.45
CA ASN A 191 35.54 19.46 -64.15
C ASN A 191 35.18 18.02 -63.74
N VAL A 192 35.71 17.02 -64.45
CA VAL A 192 35.46 15.60 -64.12
C VAL A 192 36.07 15.24 -62.76
N ILE A 193 37.27 15.74 -62.45
CA ILE A 193 37.89 15.51 -61.15
C ILE A 193 37.07 16.18 -60.05
N THR A 194 36.61 17.42 -60.25
CA THR A 194 35.75 18.10 -59.26
C THR A 194 34.40 17.43 -59.10
N GLU A 195 33.81 16.86 -60.16
CA GLU A 195 32.57 16.07 -60.09
C GLU A 195 32.79 14.81 -59.24
N GLU A 196 33.83 14.02 -59.51
CA GLU A 196 34.11 12.81 -58.71
C GLU A 196 34.39 13.12 -57.23
N PHE A 197 35.08 14.21 -56.93
CA PHE A 197 35.33 14.64 -55.54
C PHE A 197 34.04 15.11 -54.84
N LEU A 198 33.17 15.84 -55.54
CA LEU A 198 31.89 16.29 -54.98
C LEU A 198 30.93 15.12 -54.76
N ASP A 199 30.82 14.21 -55.72
CA ASP A 199 30.01 13.00 -55.59
C ASP A 199 30.45 12.15 -54.41
N ARG A 200 31.77 12.03 -54.20
CA ARG A 200 32.32 11.33 -53.03
C ARG A 200 31.97 12.01 -51.71
N ILE A 201 32.04 13.34 -51.63
CA ILE A 201 31.64 14.09 -50.43
C ILE A 201 30.14 13.95 -50.16
N VAL A 202 29.31 13.95 -51.21
CA VAL A 202 27.86 13.74 -51.09
C VAL A 202 27.54 12.34 -50.59
N LEU A 203 28.23 11.32 -51.11
CA LEU A 203 28.11 9.93 -50.65
C LEU A 203 28.57 9.76 -49.19
N GLU A 204 29.76 10.24 -48.84
CA GLU A 204 30.28 10.17 -47.46
C GLU A 204 29.36 10.91 -46.47
N ARG A 205 28.75 12.03 -46.88
CA ARG A 205 27.77 12.74 -46.07
C ARG A 205 26.43 12.00 -45.97
N ALA A 206 25.97 11.34 -47.04
CA ALA A 206 24.77 10.52 -47.00
C ALA A 206 24.93 9.33 -46.07
N GLU A 207 26.11 8.68 -46.08
CA GLU A 207 26.47 7.60 -45.16
C GLU A 207 26.53 8.10 -43.70
N LEU A 208 27.17 9.24 -43.45
CA LEU A 208 27.19 9.86 -42.12
C LEU A 208 25.80 10.26 -41.63
N SER A 209 24.95 10.78 -42.52
CA SER A 209 23.56 11.14 -42.18
C SER A 209 22.72 9.91 -41.85
N ALA A 210 22.91 8.80 -42.56
CA ALA A 210 22.24 7.53 -42.27
C ALA A 210 22.67 6.96 -40.93
N LEU A 211 23.97 7.00 -40.62
CA LEU A 211 24.51 6.61 -39.31
C LEU A 211 23.97 7.49 -38.18
N LEU A 212 23.85 8.79 -38.40
CA LEU A 212 23.29 9.71 -37.41
C LEU A 212 21.81 9.43 -37.15
N LEU A 213 21.02 9.10 -38.18
CA LEU A 213 19.61 8.73 -38.03
C LEU A 213 19.46 7.48 -37.15
N VAL A 214 20.23 6.43 -37.45
CA VAL A 214 20.22 5.18 -36.66
C VAL A 214 20.69 5.43 -35.23
N ALA A 215 21.67 6.31 -35.03
CA ALA A 215 22.11 6.69 -33.69
C ALA A 215 21.02 7.42 -32.91
N VAL A 216 20.31 8.36 -33.53
CA VAL A 216 19.18 9.09 -32.91
C VAL A 216 18.04 8.13 -32.57
N GLU A 217 17.64 7.25 -33.49
CA GLU A 217 16.63 6.21 -33.22
C GLU A 217 17.06 5.28 -32.08
N GLY A 218 18.35 4.92 -32.01
CA GLY A 218 18.91 4.15 -30.90
C GLY A 218 18.86 4.88 -29.56
N PHE A 219 19.15 6.19 -29.54
CA PHE A 219 19.02 7.01 -28.33
C PHE A 219 17.56 7.18 -27.90
N ASP A 220 16.65 7.38 -28.84
CA ASP A 220 15.21 7.48 -28.57
C ASP A 220 14.65 6.17 -28.00
N HIS A 221 15.09 5.03 -28.54
CA HIS A 221 14.72 3.71 -28.01
C HIS A 221 15.28 3.48 -26.60
N LEU A 222 16.54 3.85 -26.35
CA LEU A 222 17.14 3.73 -25.02
C LEU A 222 16.45 4.65 -24.00
N ASN A 223 16.11 5.88 -24.39
CA ASN A 223 15.32 6.79 -23.56
C ASN A 223 13.93 6.22 -23.27
N GLY A 224 13.28 5.59 -24.25
CA GLY A 224 12.02 4.88 -24.07
C GLY A 224 12.12 3.79 -23.00
N LEU A 225 13.12 2.91 -23.12
CA LEU A 225 13.36 1.84 -22.13
C LEU A 225 13.66 2.40 -20.73
N HIS A 226 14.37 3.52 -20.63
CA HIS A 226 14.62 4.17 -19.34
C HIS A 226 13.34 4.74 -18.72
N LEU A 227 12.50 5.39 -19.51
CA LEU A 227 11.21 5.92 -19.06
C LEU A 227 10.26 4.79 -18.64
N ASP A 228 10.23 3.69 -19.39
CA ASP A 228 9.45 2.50 -19.06
C ASP A 228 9.92 1.91 -17.72
N ARG A 229 11.24 1.77 -17.52
CA ARG A 229 11.78 1.27 -16.25
C ARG A 229 11.55 2.24 -15.08
N GLU A 230 11.61 3.55 -15.33
CA GLU A 230 11.29 4.56 -14.32
C GLU A 230 9.81 4.48 -13.92
N ALA A 231 8.92 4.28 -14.89
CA ALA A 231 7.49 4.08 -14.63
C ALA A 231 7.21 2.79 -13.84
N GLU A 232 7.85 1.67 -14.19
CA GLU A 232 7.75 0.41 -13.44
C GLU A 232 8.21 0.58 -11.98
N LEU A 233 9.34 1.25 -11.75
CA LEU A 233 9.85 1.50 -10.39
C LEU A 233 8.91 2.41 -9.58
N LEU A 234 8.25 3.38 -10.23
CA LEU A 234 7.25 4.21 -9.57
C LEU A 234 6.01 3.40 -9.20
N GLU A 235 5.56 2.50 -10.07
CA GLU A 235 4.45 1.58 -9.78
C GLU A 235 4.81 0.61 -8.64
N GLU A 236 6.02 0.03 -8.63
CA GLU A 236 6.54 -0.80 -7.53
C GLU A 236 6.56 -0.02 -6.20
N LEU A 237 6.98 1.26 -6.22
CA LEU A 237 7.00 2.13 -5.03
C LEU A 237 5.59 2.50 -4.55
N GLU A 238 4.66 2.76 -5.48
CA GLU A 238 3.26 3.03 -5.14
C GLU A 238 2.60 1.79 -4.53
N GLU A 239 2.84 0.60 -5.08
CA GLU A 239 2.35 -0.67 -4.54
C GLU A 239 2.88 -0.88 -3.11
N GLN A 240 4.19 -0.74 -2.89
CA GLN A 240 4.78 -0.82 -1.55
C GLN A 240 4.22 0.22 -0.58
N ALA A 241 3.97 1.45 -1.06
CA ALA A 241 3.35 2.48 -0.23
C ALA A 241 1.92 2.07 0.18
N THR A 242 1.14 1.49 -0.73
CA THR A 242 -0.22 1.00 -0.42
C THR A 242 -0.20 -0.18 0.56
N GLU A 243 0.73 -1.12 0.41
CA GLU A 243 0.89 -2.23 1.37
C GLU A 243 1.24 -1.71 2.77
N HIS A 244 2.12 -0.70 2.86
CA HIS A 244 2.47 -0.07 4.13
C HIS A 244 1.30 0.69 4.76
N THR A 245 0.46 1.37 3.97
CA THR A 245 -0.75 2.01 4.49
C THR A 245 -1.76 0.99 4.98
N ASP A 246 -1.99 -0.10 4.25
CA ASP A 246 -2.91 -1.17 4.66
C ASP A 246 -2.44 -1.86 5.96
N MET A 247 -1.12 -2.04 6.12
CA MET A 247 -0.56 -2.56 7.36
C MET A 247 -0.74 -1.58 8.53
N LEU A 248 -0.62 -0.27 8.29
CA LEU A 248 -0.87 0.75 9.31
C LEU A 248 -2.34 0.78 9.73
N GLU A 249 -3.27 0.74 8.78
CA GLU A 249 -4.72 0.68 9.07
C GLU A 249 -5.07 -0.55 9.91
N LYS A 250 -4.55 -1.73 9.55
CA LYS A 250 -4.73 -2.96 10.35
C LYS A 250 -4.14 -2.84 11.77
N MET A 251 -3.00 -2.16 11.93
CA MET A 251 -2.43 -1.89 13.24
C MET A 251 -3.31 -0.93 14.06
N GLU A 252 -3.87 0.10 13.43
CA GLU A 252 -4.79 1.03 14.10
C GLU A 252 -6.08 0.32 14.55
N GLU A 253 -6.66 -0.54 13.71
CA GLU A 253 -7.80 -1.39 14.07
C GLU A 253 -7.47 -2.30 15.27
N MET A 254 -6.30 -2.92 15.28
CA MET A 254 -5.85 -3.74 16.41
C MET A 254 -5.74 -2.93 17.70
N VAL A 255 -5.22 -1.70 17.63
CA VAL A 255 -5.13 -0.80 18.79
C VAL A 255 -6.53 -0.43 19.30
N VAL A 256 -7.48 -0.17 18.41
CA VAL A 256 -8.88 0.12 18.79
C VAL A 256 -9.50 -1.08 19.50
N LEU A 257 -9.39 -2.29 18.94
CA LEU A 257 -9.92 -3.51 19.56
C LEU A 257 -9.28 -3.80 20.92
N LEU A 258 -7.97 -3.56 21.07
CA LEU A 258 -7.28 -3.71 22.36
C LEU A 258 -7.77 -2.70 23.40
N GLU A 259 -8.03 -1.46 22.99
CA GLU A 259 -8.56 -0.43 23.89
C GLU A 259 -10.01 -0.73 24.30
N GLU A 260 -10.84 -1.22 23.37
CA GLU A 260 -12.19 -1.70 23.67
C GLU A 260 -12.16 -2.90 24.63
N ALA A 261 -11.31 -3.89 24.36
CA ALA A 261 -11.12 -5.04 25.26
C ALA A 261 -10.70 -4.57 26.67
N ARG A 262 -9.76 -3.63 26.76
CA ARG A 262 -9.32 -3.05 28.04
C ARG A 262 -10.45 -2.30 28.76
N GLN A 263 -11.29 -1.56 28.04
CA GLN A 263 -12.44 -0.86 28.62
C GLN A 263 -13.49 -1.85 29.14
N THR A 264 -13.77 -2.92 28.40
CA THR A 264 -14.70 -3.97 28.86
C THR A 264 -14.16 -4.69 30.09
N GLU A 265 -12.86 -5.01 30.14
CA GLU A 265 -12.20 -5.58 31.32
C GLU A 265 -12.33 -4.64 32.54
N CYS A 266 -12.05 -3.35 32.36
CA CYS A 266 -12.22 -2.35 33.41
C CYS A 266 -13.68 -2.28 33.90
N SER A 267 -14.66 -2.33 33.00
CA SER A 267 -16.08 -2.33 33.36
C SER A 267 -16.46 -3.56 34.18
N VAL A 268 -16.09 -4.75 33.70
CA VAL A 268 -16.38 -6.03 34.38
C VAL A 268 -15.72 -6.07 35.74
N ARG A 269 -14.48 -5.58 35.85
CA ARG A 269 -13.76 -5.50 37.13
C ARG A 269 -14.45 -4.56 38.11
N ASN A 270 -14.94 -3.40 37.66
CA ASN A 270 -15.69 -2.48 38.51
C ASN A 270 -17.01 -3.08 38.98
N ASP A 271 -17.73 -3.78 38.10
CA ASP A 271 -18.97 -4.48 38.44
C ASP A 271 -18.74 -5.63 39.43
N LEU A 272 -17.61 -6.34 39.30
CA LEU A 272 -17.19 -7.37 40.24
C LEU A 272 -16.92 -6.76 41.63
N PHE A 273 -16.14 -5.66 41.69
CA PHE A 273 -15.88 -4.96 42.95
C PHE A 273 -17.17 -4.48 43.62
N ALA A 274 -18.11 -3.93 42.86
CA ALA A 274 -19.41 -3.51 43.40
C ALA A 274 -20.19 -4.70 43.99
N ARG A 275 -20.18 -5.86 43.32
CA ARG A 275 -20.83 -7.07 43.83
C ARG A 275 -20.13 -7.68 45.05
N GLU A 276 -18.81 -7.61 45.12
CA GLU A 276 -18.06 -8.02 46.31
C GLU A 276 -18.39 -7.11 47.51
N GLU A 277 -18.52 -5.80 47.29
CA GLU A 277 -18.96 -4.85 48.31
C GLU A 277 -20.38 -5.17 48.81
N GLU A 278 -21.34 -5.41 47.90
CA GLU A 278 -22.70 -5.83 48.26
C GLU A 278 -22.73 -7.13 49.08
N LEU A 279 -21.88 -8.12 48.73
CA LEU A 279 -21.78 -9.38 49.47
C LEU A 279 -21.21 -9.18 50.87
N LEU A 280 -20.22 -8.30 51.03
CA LEU A 280 -19.65 -7.95 52.32
C LEU A 280 -20.69 -7.24 53.21
N GLU A 281 -21.51 -6.36 52.63
CA GLU A 281 -22.61 -5.72 53.35
C GLU A 281 -23.67 -6.73 53.81
N LEU A 282 -24.06 -7.67 52.92
CA LEU A 282 -24.99 -8.75 53.27
C LEU A 282 -24.43 -9.69 54.35
N GLN A 283 -23.13 -10.01 54.30
CA GLN A 283 -22.48 -10.78 55.36
C GLN A 283 -22.54 -10.05 56.70
N ARG A 284 -22.17 -8.76 56.74
CA ARG A 284 -22.27 -7.93 57.95
C ARG A 284 -23.69 -7.92 58.50
N PHE A 285 -24.69 -7.75 57.64
CA PHE A 285 -26.10 -7.76 58.04
C PHE A 285 -26.53 -9.11 58.63
N ARG A 286 -26.16 -10.23 57.98
CA ARG A 286 -26.46 -11.58 58.50
C ARG A 286 -25.79 -11.86 59.85
N ASP A 287 -24.59 -11.36 60.06
CA ASP A 287 -23.87 -11.55 61.31
C ASP A 287 -24.46 -10.67 62.43
N GLU A 288 -24.91 -9.46 62.11
CA GLU A 288 -25.70 -8.62 63.03
C GLU A 288 -26.99 -9.33 63.46
N GLU A 289 -27.77 -9.84 62.50
CA GLU A 289 -29.00 -10.59 62.80
C GLU A 289 -28.73 -11.87 63.60
N ARG A 290 -27.61 -12.57 63.33
CA ARG A 290 -27.21 -13.74 64.13
C ARG A 290 -26.92 -13.33 65.58
N ARG A 291 -26.14 -12.27 65.80
CA ARG A 291 -25.86 -11.74 67.15
C ARG A 291 -27.15 -11.35 67.89
N GLU A 292 -28.10 -10.71 67.21
CA GLU A 292 -29.40 -10.36 67.79
C GLU A 292 -30.20 -11.60 68.21
N ARG A 293 -30.28 -12.63 67.36
CA ARG A 293 -30.96 -13.89 67.69
C ARG A 293 -30.33 -14.59 68.88
N ASP A 294 -29.01 -14.67 68.92
CA ASP A 294 -28.28 -15.33 70.02
C ASP A 294 -28.46 -14.58 71.34
N SER A 295 -28.48 -13.24 71.31
CA SER A 295 -28.79 -12.42 72.48
C SER A 295 -30.21 -12.68 73.01
N MET A 296 -31.19 -12.79 72.10
CA MET A 296 -32.57 -13.10 72.46
C MET A 296 -32.70 -14.50 73.08
N LEU A 297 -32.04 -15.51 72.50
CA LEU A 297 -32.03 -16.88 73.03
C LEU A 297 -31.39 -16.94 74.43
N GLN A 298 -30.28 -16.21 74.65
CA GLN A 298 -29.66 -16.10 75.97
C GLN A 298 -30.59 -15.43 76.98
N ALA A 299 -31.30 -14.36 76.61
CA ALA A 299 -32.28 -13.71 77.47
C ALA A 299 -33.44 -14.64 77.83
N GLN A 300 -33.96 -15.40 76.86
CA GLN A 300 -35.01 -16.40 77.08
C GLN A 300 -34.53 -17.53 77.99
N HIS A 301 -33.30 -18.02 77.80
CA HIS A 301 -32.70 -19.03 78.66
C HIS A 301 -32.56 -18.53 80.10
N ASN A 302 -32.08 -17.29 80.30
CA ASN A 302 -31.98 -16.68 81.62
C ASN A 302 -33.36 -16.55 82.31
N LEU A 303 -34.40 -16.14 81.58
CA LEU A 303 -35.78 -16.08 82.07
C LEU A 303 -36.32 -17.47 82.45
N LEU A 304 -36.08 -18.48 81.63
CA LEU A 304 -36.47 -19.86 81.94
C LEU A 304 -35.75 -20.41 83.17
N MET A 305 -34.48 -20.07 83.38
CA MET A 305 -33.75 -20.47 84.58
C MET A 305 -34.31 -19.78 85.83
N ILE A 306 -34.70 -18.50 85.75
CA ILE A 306 -35.39 -17.79 86.82
C ILE A 306 -36.78 -18.42 87.11
N SER A 307 -37.54 -18.76 86.07
CA SER A 307 -38.85 -19.43 86.17
C SER A 307 -38.72 -20.84 86.76
N ARG A 308 -37.70 -21.60 86.38
CA ARG A 308 -37.40 -22.93 86.91
C ARG A 308 -37.00 -22.89 88.38
N ASN A 309 -36.19 -21.90 88.78
CA ASN A 309 -35.81 -21.69 90.17
C ASN A 309 -36.99 -21.24 91.05
N SER A 310 -37.94 -20.50 90.48
CA SER A 310 -39.20 -20.13 91.17
C SER A 310 -40.22 -21.27 91.19
N HIS A 311 -40.13 -22.23 90.27
CA HIS A 311 -40.90 -23.47 90.30
C HIS A 311 -40.36 -24.53 91.28
N GLU A 312 -39.10 -24.44 91.71
CA GLU A 312 -38.53 -25.31 92.75
C GLU A 312 -38.97 -24.92 94.18
N GLU A 313 -39.48 -23.71 94.42
CA GLU A 313 -39.94 -23.25 95.75
C GLU A 313 -41.43 -23.48 96.06
N LEU A 314 -42.25 -23.91 95.10
CA LEU A 314 -43.69 -24.15 95.30
C LEU A 314 -44.08 -25.61 95.12
N THR A 315 -43.64 -26.46 96.05
CA THR A 315 -44.19 -27.82 96.21
C THR A 315 -44.50 -28.17 97.67
N LYS A 316 -45.32 -27.34 98.34
CA LYS A 316 -46.11 -27.73 99.52
C LYS A 316 -47.43 -26.96 99.59
N GLU A 317 -48.45 -27.38 98.85
CA GLU A 317 -49.85 -27.29 99.28
C GLU A 317 -50.75 -28.13 98.37
N LYS A 318 -50.81 -29.43 98.70
CA LYS A 318 -51.74 -30.40 98.12
C LYS A 318 -52.97 -30.51 99.01
N LEU A 319 -53.97 -29.65 98.77
CA LEU A 319 -55.40 -29.87 99.10
C LEU A 319 -56.30 -28.70 98.63
N GLN A 320 -56.02 -28.19 97.42
CA GLN A 320 -56.98 -27.53 96.50
C GLN A 320 -56.89 -28.15 95.07
N GLU A 321 -56.21 -29.30 94.95
CA GLU A 321 -55.79 -29.91 93.68
C GLU A 321 -56.93 -30.24 92.71
N LEU A 322 -58.16 -30.53 93.15
CA LEU A 322 -59.23 -30.94 92.23
C LEU A 322 -60.07 -29.79 91.63
N THR A 323 -59.96 -28.57 92.16
CA THR A 323 -60.54 -27.36 91.52
C THR A 323 -59.48 -26.59 90.74
N ASP A 324 -58.23 -26.61 91.21
CA ASP A 324 -57.11 -26.06 90.47
C ASP A 324 -56.71 -26.96 89.29
N GLU A 325 -56.91 -28.28 89.35
CA GLU A 325 -56.73 -29.16 88.18
C GLU A 325 -57.68 -28.81 87.03
N CYS A 326 -58.90 -28.34 87.29
CA CYS A 326 -59.80 -27.89 86.22
C CYS A 326 -59.32 -26.58 85.57
N LEU A 327 -58.90 -25.60 86.38
CA LEU A 327 -58.32 -24.34 85.87
C LEU A 327 -56.98 -24.58 85.19
N ARG A 328 -56.19 -25.55 85.66
CA ARG A 328 -54.89 -25.94 85.11
C ARG A 328 -55.04 -26.77 83.85
N VAL A 329 -56.11 -27.56 83.70
CA VAL A 329 -56.49 -28.17 82.43
C VAL A 329 -56.91 -27.09 81.43
N GLU A 330 -57.71 -26.10 81.82
CA GLU A 330 -58.05 -24.97 80.94
C GLU A 330 -56.82 -24.13 80.56
N GLU A 331 -55.88 -23.89 81.48
CA GLU A 331 -54.60 -23.23 81.21
C GLU A 331 -53.70 -24.06 80.29
N LEU A 332 -53.63 -25.39 80.50
CA LEU A 332 -52.89 -26.30 79.63
C LEU A 332 -53.53 -26.39 78.25
N GLU A 333 -54.86 -26.35 78.14
CA GLU A 333 -55.58 -26.29 76.86
C GLU A 333 -55.30 -24.96 76.14
N GLN A 334 -55.26 -23.84 76.86
CA GLN A 334 -54.81 -22.56 76.31
C GLN A 334 -53.35 -22.60 75.85
N GLN A 335 -52.45 -23.18 76.64
CA GLN A 335 -51.04 -23.32 76.28
C GLN A 335 -50.84 -24.25 75.09
N VAL A 336 -51.56 -25.37 75.02
CA VAL A 336 -51.54 -26.26 73.85
C VAL A 336 -52.09 -25.55 72.62
N GLY A 337 -53.15 -24.73 72.77
CA GLY A 337 -53.66 -23.89 71.68
C GLY A 337 -52.64 -22.86 71.20
N GLN A 338 -51.95 -22.19 72.13
CA GLN A 338 -50.87 -21.24 71.82
C GLN A 338 -49.70 -21.94 71.11
N LEU A 339 -49.23 -23.07 71.63
CA LEU A 339 -48.15 -23.86 71.03
C LEU A 339 -48.54 -24.45 69.67
N GLN A 340 -49.81 -24.78 69.45
CA GLN A 340 -50.32 -25.20 68.14
C GLN A 340 -50.33 -24.04 67.14
N GLN A 341 -50.71 -22.84 67.59
CA GLN A 341 -50.69 -21.64 66.77
C GLN A 341 -49.24 -21.21 66.43
N GLU A 342 -48.33 -21.28 67.40
CA GLU A 342 -46.89 -21.04 67.18
C GLU A 342 -46.27 -22.10 66.27
N ASN A 343 -46.62 -23.38 66.41
CA ASN A 343 -46.18 -24.41 65.46
C ASN A 343 -46.73 -24.18 64.05
N ALA A 344 -47.96 -23.68 63.92
CA ALA A 344 -48.53 -23.35 62.63
C ALA A 344 -47.82 -22.14 61.99
N SER A 345 -47.53 -21.08 62.75
CA SER A 345 -46.79 -19.92 62.25
C SER A 345 -45.35 -20.27 61.88
N LEU A 346 -44.65 -21.08 62.70
CA LEU A 346 -43.31 -21.56 62.39
C LEU A 346 -43.28 -22.43 61.13
N LYS A 347 -44.29 -23.29 60.93
CA LYS A 347 -44.41 -24.09 59.69
C LYS A 347 -44.64 -23.21 58.46
N GLU A 348 -45.47 -22.18 58.56
CA GLU A 348 -45.65 -21.21 57.48
C GLU A 348 -44.36 -20.43 57.18
N GLU A 349 -43.63 -20.00 58.21
CA GLU A 349 -42.34 -19.34 58.03
C GLU A 349 -41.29 -20.26 57.40
N MET A 350 -41.21 -21.52 57.83
CA MET A 350 -40.33 -22.53 57.23
C MET A 350 -40.66 -22.73 55.75
N ALA A 351 -41.96 -22.79 55.40
CA ALA A 351 -42.40 -22.89 54.01
C ALA A 351 -42.03 -21.63 53.20
N ARG A 352 -42.22 -20.44 53.75
CA ARG A 352 -41.82 -19.17 53.10
C ARG A 352 -40.31 -19.09 52.89
N ARG A 353 -39.51 -19.45 53.90
CA ARG A 353 -38.03 -19.51 53.81
C ARG A 353 -37.58 -20.53 52.76
N ALA A 354 -38.22 -21.70 52.69
CA ALA A 354 -37.89 -22.72 51.69
C ALA A 354 -38.18 -22.23 50.25
N VAL A 355 -39.29 -21.52 50.03
CA VAL A 355 -39.62 -20.93 48.72
C VAL A 355 -38.60 -19.83 48.36
N SER A 356 -38.31 -18.91 49.28
CA SER A 356 -37.32 -17.84 49.06
C SER A 356 -35.93 -18.40 48.76
N HIS A 357 -35.50 -19.45 49.47
CA HIS A 357 -34.22 -20.12 49.19
C HIS A 357 -34.20 -20.78 47.81
N LYS A 358 -35.30 -21.40 47.40
CA LYS A 358 -35.43 -21.99 46.07
C LYS A 358 -35.33 -20.92 44.97
N GLU A 359 -36.03 -19.79 45.13
CA GLU A 359 -35.96 -18.67 44.21
C GLU A 359 -34.54 -18.09 44.11
N ALA A 360 -33.83 -17.94 45.24
CA ALA A 360 -32.43 -17.50 45.25
C ALA A 360 -31.50 -18.48 44.53
N LEU A 361 -31.70 -19.79 44.71
CA LEU A 361 -30.95 -20.83 43.98
C LEU A 361 -31.25 -20.78 42.48
N ASP A 362 -32.51 -20.57 42.08
CA ASP A 362 -32.89 -20.47 40.67
C ASP A 362 -32.24 -19.24 40.01
N ILE A 363 -32.15 -18.11 40.70
CA ILE A 363 -31.42 -16.92 40.23
C ILE A 363 -29.93 -17.20 40.10
N LEU A 364 -29.32 -17.85 41.10
CA LEU A 364 -27.90 -18.19 41.06
C LEU A 364 -27.60 -19.15 39.90
N ASN A 365 -28.42 -20.17 39.71
CA ASN A 365 -28.29 -21.12 38.61
C ASN A 365 -28.45 -20.44 37.25
N SER A 366 -29.40 -19.50 37.12
CA SER A 366 -29.54 -18.69 35.90
C SER A 366 -28.30 -17.85 35.63
N LYS A 367 -27.67 -17.30 36.67
CA LYS A 367 -26.44 -16.51 36.55
C LYS A 367 -25.24 -17.38 36.18
N ILE A 368 -25.10 -18.57 36.77
CA ILE A 368 -24.07 -19.54 36.41
C ILE A 368 -24.23 -19.94 34.94
N ALA A 369 -25.45 -20.22 34.49
CA ALA A 369 -25.71 -20.54 33.08
C ALA A 369 -25.33 -19.38 32.14
N GLY A 370 -25.63 -18.13 32.51
CA GLY A 370 -25.22 -16.95 31.76
C GLY A 370 -23.69 -16.83 31.65
N LEU A 371 -22.98 -16.97 32.78
CA LEU A 371 -21.51 -16.93 32.81
C LEU A 371 -20.88 -18.07 32.01
N MET A 372 -21.48 -19.26 31.98
CA MET A 372 -21.01 -20.37 31.15
C MET A 372 -21.10 -20.04 29.66
N VAL A 373 -22.22 -19.46 29.21
CA VAL A 373 -22.38 -19.04 27.82
C VAL A 373 -21.39 -17.93 27.45
N GLU A 374 -21.20 -16.93 28.33
CA GLU A 374 -20.21 -15.88 28.10
C GLU A 374 -18.79 -16.44 27.96
N LEU A 375 -18.44 -17.43 28.79
CA LEU A 375 -17.14 -18.08 28.74
C LEU A 375 -16.96 -18.91 27.47
N GLU A 376 -18.01 -19.58 26.99
CA GLU A 376 -18.00 -20.28 25.69
C GLU A 376 -17.82 -19.32 24.52
N VAL A 377 -18.55 -18.19 24.51
CA VAL A 377 -18.42 -17.15 23.48
C VAL A 377 -17.02 -16.56 23.47
N LYS A 378 -16.49 -16.21 24.64
CA LYS A 378 -15.09 -15.73 24.75
C LYS A 378 -14.09 -16.79 24.31
N GLY A 379 -14.34 -18.05 24.62
CA GLY A 379 -13.57 -19.18 24.12
C GLY A 379 -13.52 -19.22 22.59
N MET A 380 -14.67 -19.03 21.93
CA MET A 380 -14.76 -18.96 20.45
C MET A 380 -14.00 -17.76 19.88
N GLU A 381 -14.14 -16.57 20.48
CA GLU A 381 -13.40 -15.37 20.05
C GLU A 381 -11.87 -15.57 20.16
N TYR A 382 -11.40 -16.24 21.21
CA TYR A 382 -9.98 -16.57 21.36
C TYR A 382 -9.51 -17.60 20.33
N THR A 383 -10.34 -18.59 20.00
CA THR A 383 -9.98 -19.55 18.93
C THR A 383 -9.94 -18.90 17.57
N ASP A 384 -10.85 -17.96 17.28
CA ASP A 384 -10.88 -17.23 16.00
C ASP A 384 -9.67 -16.30 15.85
N THR A 385 -9.31 -15.58 16.92
CA THR A 385 -8.12 -14.71 16.92
C THR A 385 -6.83 -15.53 16.79
N LEU A 386 -6.77 -16.70 17.42
CA LEU A 386 -5.66 -17.64 17.24
C LEU A 386 -5.58 -18.18 15.81
N GLY A 387 -6.71 -18.54 15.18
CA GLY A 387 -6.76 -18.95 13.78
C GLY A 387 -6.23 -17.87 12.83
N LYS A 388 -6.64 -16.61 13.03
CA LYS A 388 -6.11 -15.46 12.27
C LYS A 388 -4.60 -15.31 12.44
N LEU A 389 -4.09 -15.46 13.66
CA LEU A 389 -2.64 -15.41 13.92
C LEU A 389 -1.89 -16.54 13.21
N GLU A 390 -2.43 -17.75 13.16
CA GLU A 390 -1.85 -18.86 12.41
C GLU A 390 -1.80 -18.57 10.90
N GLU A 391 -2.85 -17.99 10.33
CA GLU A 391 -2.86 -17.54 8.93
C GLU A 391 -1.78 -16.49 8.65
N PHE A 392 -1.60 -15.51 9.54
CA PHE A 392 -0.53 -14.53 9.42
C PHE A 392 0.87 -15.16 9.48
N VAL A 393 1.07 -16.16 10.33
CA VAL A 393 2.35 -16.89 10.39
C VAL A 393 2.62 -17.60 9.07
N VAL A 394 1.63 -18.26 8.47
CA VAL A 394 1.77 -18.91 7.16
C VAL A 394 2.13 -17.90 6.06
N LEU A 395 1.48 -16.73 6.05
CA LEU A 395 1.78 -15.67 5.09
C LEU A 395 3.21 -15.13 5.26
N LEU A 396 3.66 -14.91 6.50
CA LEU A 396 5.02 -14.47 6.81
C LEU A 396 6.08 -15.50 6.39
N GLU A 397 5.81 -16.80 6.60
CA GLU A 397 6.69 -17.87 6.13
C GLU A 397 6.76 -17.92 4.60
N ALA A 398 5.64 -17.74 3.91
CA ALA A 398 5.60 -17.65 2.46
C ALA A 398 6.37 -16.44 1.92
N ALA A 399 6.18 -15.26 2.51
CA ALA A 399 6.90 -14.04 2.16
C ALA A 399 8.42 -14.20 2.35
N ARG A 400 8.84 -14.76 3.49
CA ARG A 400 10.27 -15.04 3.75
C ARG A 400 10.85 -16.07 2.77
N ALA A 401 10.07 -17.06 2.35
CA ALA A 401 10.49 -18.01 1.33
C ALA A 401 10.65 -17.33 -0.05
N ALA A 402 9.72 -16.43 -0.41
CA ALA A 402 9.79 -15.64 -1.62
C ALA A 402 11.01 -14.71 -1.62
N GLU A 403 11.25 -13.97 -0.54
CA GLU A 403 12.43 -13.12 -0.35
C GLU A 403 13.73 -13.91 -0.55
N LYS A 404 13.84 -15.08 0.10
CA LYS A 404 15.01 -15.96 -0.06
C LYS A 404 15.20 -16.39 -1.51
N SER A 405 14.12 -16.68 -2.23
CA SER A 405 14.20 -17.05 -3.65
C SER A 405 14.65 -15.88 -4.52
N ALA A 406 14.14 -14.67 -4.26
CA ALA A 406 14.53 -13.45 -4.96
C ALA A 406 16.01 -13.13 -4.74
N LEU A 407 16.50 -13.24 -3.49
CA LEU A 407 17.92 -13.07 -3.18
C LEU A 407 18.81 -14.05 -3.95
N LEU A 408 18.42 -15.33 -4.04
CA LEU A 408 19.16 -16.31 -4.84
C LEU A 408 19.18 -15.96 -6.34
N THR A 409 18.08 -15.41 -6.87
CA THR A 409 18.06 -14.95 -8.28
C THR A 409 18.92 -13.70 -8.49
N LEU A 410 18.98 -12.80 -7.50
CA LEU A 410 19.82 -11.61 -7.54
C LEU A 410 21.30 -11.98 -7.47
N GLU A 411 21.69 -12.87 -6.55
CA GLU A 411 23.06 -13.41 -6.47
C GLU A 411 23.50 -14.05 -7.80
N GLN A 412 22.60 -14.80 -8.46
CA GLN A 412 22.87 -15.38 -9.78
C GLN A 412 23.09 -14.30 -10.85
N ARG A 413 22.27 -13.24 -10.86
CA ARG A 413 22.39 -12.12 -11.81
C ARG A 413 23.66 -11.31 -11.58
N GLU A 414 24.05 -11.08 -10.33
CA GLU A 414 25.32 -10.45 -9.99
C GLU A 414 26.50 -11.28 -10.50
N GLN A 415 26.47 -12.60 -10.30
CA GLN A 415 27.47 -13.51 -10.83
C GLN A 415 27.58 -13.42 -12.36
N GLU A 416 26.45 -13.41 -13.07
CA GLU A 416 26.40 -13.24 -14.53
C GLU A 416 27.00 -11.90 -14.98
N LEU A 417 26.72 -10.81 -14.25
CA LEU A 417 27.31 -9.49 -14.52
C LEU A 417 28.82 -9.48 -14.30
N PHE A 418 29.32 -10.13 -13.25
CA PHE A 418 30.75 -10.29 -13.02
C PHE A 418 31.44 -11.04 -14.16
N ASP A 419 30.83 -12.12 -14.66
CA ASP A 419 31.36 -12.90 -15.77
C ASP A 419 31.36 -12.10 -17.08
N LEU A 420 30.28 -11.36 -17.38
CA LEU A 420 30.21 -10.47 -18.54
C LEU A 420 31.23 -9.34 -18.46
N GLN A 421 31.42 -8.74 -17.29
CA GLN A 421 32.40 -7.70 -17.09
C GLN A 421 33.83 -8.23 -17.22
N ALA A 422 34.10 -9.46 -16.77
CA ALA A 422 35.38 -10.12 -17.00
C ALA A 422 35.63 -10.35 -18.50
N ALA A 423 34.62 -10.80 -19.25
CA ALA A 423 34.71 -10.96 -20.71
C ALA A 423 34.97 -9.64 -21.43
N HIS A 424 34.23 -8.59 -21.10
CA HIS A 424 34.44 -7.25 -21.67
C HIS A 424 35.84 -6.70 -21.35
N ASN A 425 36.33 -6.91 -20.13
CA ASN A 425 37.69 -6.53 -19.76
C ASN A 425 38.75 -7.30 -20.56
N GLU A 426 38.48 -8.53 -20.98
CA GLU A 426 39.39 -9.28 -21.85
C GLU A 426 39.35 -8.75 -23.29
N GLU A 427 38.17 -8.51 -23.85
CA GLU A 427 38.00 -7.92 -25.18
C GLU A 427 38.69 -6.56 -25.29
N THR A 428 38.53 -5.70 -24.28
CA THR A 428 39.20 -4.40 -24.20
C THR A 428 40.72 -4.53 -24.14
N ARG A 429 41.28 -5.50 -23.40
CA ARG A 429 42.73 -5.79 -23.41
C ARG A 429 43.20 -6.25 -24.79
N GLU A 430 42.44 -7.10 -25.47
CA GLU A 430 42.76 -7.54 -26.82
C GLU A 430 42.77 -6.37 -27.81
N LEU A 431 41.76 -5.49 -27.75
CA LEU A 431 41.68 -4.28 -28.55
C LEU A 431 42.85 -3.33 -28.27
N GLU A 432 43.21 -3.10 -27.00
CA GLU A 432 44.38 -2.31 -26.62
C GLU A 432 45.68 -2.91 -27.19
N CYS A 433 45.81 -4.24 -27.19
CA CYS A 433 46.98 -4.91 -27.78
C CYS A 433 47.06 -4.65 -29.29
N ILE A 434 45.93 -4.75 -30.00
CA ILE A 434 45.86 -4.48 -31.45
C ILE A 434 46.21 -3.01 -31.72
N ILE A 435 45.66 -2.06 -30.95
CA ILE A 435 45.97 -0.63 -31.09
C ILE A 435 47.47 -0.39 -30.92
N ARG A 436 48.09 -0.91 -29.85
CA ARG A 436 49.55 -0.79 -29.63
C ARG A 436 50.35 -1.37 -30.80
N GLN A 437 49.92 -2.49 -31.38
CA GLN A 437 50.59 -3.07 -32.56
C GLN A 437 50.47 -2.17 -33.80
N LEU A 438 49.30 -1.56 -34.03
CA LEU A 438 49.10 -0.62 -35.14
C LEU A 438 49.93 0.66 -34.95
N GLU A 439 49.97 1.21 -33.74
CA GLU A 439 50.82 2.35 -33.39
C GLU A 439 52.31 2.06 -33.62
N ALA A 440 52.78 0.87 -33.23
CA ALA A 440 54.17 0.45 -33.49
C ALA A 440 54.48 0.36 -34.99
N ARG A 441 53.54 -0.16 -35.81
CA ARG A 441 53.69 -0.20 -37.27
C ARG A 441 53.68 1.19 -37.90
N LEU A 442 52.80 2.08 -37.43
CA LEU A 442 52.76 3.47 -37.87
C LEU A 442 54.05 4.20 -37.51
N GLY A 443 54.59 3.98 -36.31
CA GLY A 443 55.89 4.49 -35.89
C GLY A 443 57.02 4.03 -36.81
N ALA A 444 57.10 2.73 -37.11
CA ALA A 444 58.08 2.20 -38.05
C ALA A 444 57.94 2.78 -39.47
N LEU A 445 56.71 2.95 -39.97
CA LEU A 445 56.47 3.61 -41.26
C LEU A 445 56.91 5.08 -41.24
N GLN A 446 56.63 5.82 -40.17
CA GLN A 446 57.09 7.19 -40.00
C GLN A 446 58.61 7.29 -39.92
N GLU A 447 59.28 6.36 -39.23
CA GLU A 447 60.74 6.28 -39.20
C GLU A 447 61.31 6.01 -40.59
N THR A 448 60.78 5.04 -41.34
CA THR A 448 61.24 4.78 -42.71
C THR A 448 60.99 5.97 -43.65
N GLN A 449 59.88 6.69 -43.49
CA GLN A 449 59.59 7.90 -44.25
C GLN A 449 60.57 9.04 -43.86
N ARG A 450 60.91 9.15 -42.57
CA ARG A 450 61.91 10.09 -42.07
C ARG A 450 63.29 9.77 -42.65
N GLU A 451 63.72 8.52 -42.64
CA GLU A 451 64.97 8.07 -43.25
C GLU A 451 65.03 8.34 -44.76
N LEU A 452 63.94 8.06 -45.49
CA LEU A 452 63.82 8.39 -46.91
C LEU A 452 63.91 9.90 -47.16
N SER A 453 63.29 10.71 -46.30
CA SER A 453 63.35 12.17 -46.39
C SER A 453 64.75 12.71 -46.06
N GLU A 454 65.46 12.10 -45.11
CA GLU A 454 66.85 12.45 -44.78
C GLU A 454 67.80 12.05 -45.91
N GLN A 455 67.61 10.89 -46.54
CA GLN A 455 68.34 10.47 -47.73
C GLN A 455 68.07 11.40 -48.92
N GLN A 456 66.82 11.83 -49.13
CA GLN A 456 66.48 12.83 -50.16
C GLN A 456 67.09 14.21 -49.85
N GLN A 457 67.11 14.64 -48.60
CA GLN A 457 67.76 15.90 -48.21
C GLN A 457 69.28 15.83 -48.37
N GLN A 458 69.91 14.69 -48.08
CA GLN A 458 71.33 14.46 -48.36
C GLN A 458 71.61 14.48 -49.87
N HIS A 459 70.75 13.85 -50.67
CA HIS A 459 70.87 13.88 -52.13
C HIS A 459 70.65 15.28 -52.73
N GLN A 460 69.73 16.07 -52.16
CA GLN A 460 69.54 17.48 -52.49
C GLN A 460 70.71 18.36 -51.99
N GLN A 461 71.36 18.02 -50.87
CA GLN A 461 72.58 18.70 -50.40
C GLN A 461 73.78 18.40 -51.30
N GLU A 462 73.92 17.17 -51.78
CA GLU A 462 74.92 16.79 -52.78
C GLU A 462 74.67 17.50 -54.11
N GLN A 463 73.41 17.65 -54.52
CA GLN A 463 73.04 18.45 -55.70
C GLN A 463 73.23 19.96 -55.48
N ARG A 464 73.05 20.47 -54.26
CA ARG A 464 73.33 21.88 -53.90
C ARG A 464 74.82 22.21 -53.73
N GLN A 465 75.73 21.24 -53.79
CA GLN A 465 77.17 21.52 -53.91
C GLN A 465 77.59 21.85 -55.35
N HIS A 466 76.70 21.67 -56.32
CA HIS A 466 76.82 22.19 -57.68
C HIS A 466 75.69 23.16 -57.97
N GLU A 467 75.86 24.39 -57.49
CA GLU A 467 75.29 25.67 -57.96
C GLU A 467 75.08 26.56 -56.73
N GLY A 468 76.12 27.34 -56.42
CA GLY A 468 75.93 28.57 -55.68
C GLY A 468 75.43 29.65 -56.64
N GLU A 469 74.32 30.30 -56.32
CA GLU A 469 74.29 31.73 -56.02
C GLU A 469 72.87 32.22 -55.73
N SER A 470 72.75 32.83 -54.53
CA SER A 470 71.86 33.92 -54.14
C SER A 470 70.34 33.79 -54.32
N VAL A 471 69.60 34.08 -53.26
CA VAL A 471 68.79 35.31 -53.16
C VAL A 471 68.19 35.37 -51.75
N SER A 472 68.52 36.45 -51.06
CA SER A 472 67.90 36.92 -49.82
C SER A 472 66.50 37.47 -50.12
N VAL A 473 65.47 36.94 -49.47
CA VAL A 473 64.16 37.60 -49.35
C VAL A 473 63.61 37.40 -47.92
N ASP A 474 63.25 38.53 -47.31
CA ASP A 474 62.64 38.68 -45.99
C ASP A 474 61.43 37.77 -45.74
N PRO A 475 61.25 37.21 -44.53
CA PRO A 475 59.99 36.60 -44.12
C PRO A 475 59.13 37.66 -43.41
N GLN A 476 58.42 38.47 -44.19
CA GLN A 476 57.16 39.06 -43.74
C GLN A 476 56.01 38.42 -44.50
N SER A 477 54.92 38.11 -43.77
CA SER A 477 53.65 37.53 -44.21
C SER A 477 53.51 36.00 -44.19
N SER A 478 53.48 35.42 -42.98
CA SER A 478 52.52 34.34 -42.68
C SER A 478 51.68 34.71 -41.45
N GLY A 479 51.11 35.92 -41.48
CA GLY A 479 50.46 36.53 -40.33
C GLY A 479 49.00 36.13 -40.10
N ASN A 480 48.37 35.30 -40.93
CA ASN A 480 46.91 35.14 -40.84
C ASN A 480 46.40 33.73 -40.52
N VAL A 481 47.16 32.65 -40.81
CA VAL A 481 46.71 31.27 -40.48
C VAL A 481 47.22 30.82 -39.10
N GLY A 482 48.36 31.34 -38.66
CA GLY A 482 48.87 31.10 -37.29
C GLY A 482 48.07 31.86 -36.22
N ALA A 483 47.58 33.07 -36.53
CA ALA A 483 46.78 33.87 -35.62
C ALA A 483 45.41 33.23 -35.36
N GLU A 484 44.70 32.77 -36.39
CA GLU A 484 43.43 32.05 -36.23
C GLU A 484 43.62 30.72 -35.48
N ARG A 485 44.70 29.98 -35.75
CA ARG A 485 45.01 28.73 -35.03
C ARG A 485 45.38 28.98 -33.57
N ASP A 486 46.14 30.04 -33.29
CA ASP A 486 46.48 30.46 -31.93
C ASP A 486 45.28 31.04 -31.18
N ASP A 487 44.35 31.72 -31.87
CA ASP A 487 43.11 32.23 -31.31
C ASP A 487 42.12 31.10 -31.00
N VAL A 488 42.01 30.09 -31.87
CA VAL A 488 41.24 28.86 -31.61
C VAL A 488 41.84 28.07 -30.46
N VAL A 489 43.17 27.90 -30.41
CA VAL A 489 43.85 27.24 -29.28
C VAL A 489 43.68 28.04 -27.98
N ARG A 490 43.68 29.38 -28.05
CA ARG A 490 43.42 30.24 -26.89
C ARG A 490 41.97 30.15 -26.44
N ALA A 491 41.00 30.07 -27.36
CA ALA A 491 39.58 29.86 -27.07
C ALA A 491 39.32 28.48 -26.45
N MET A 492 39.92 27.41 -26.98
CA MET A 492 39.84 26.06 -26.40
C MET A 492 40.47 26.02 -25.00
N ARG A 493 41.60 26.71 -24.77
CA ARG A 493 42.21 26.85 -23.44
C ARG A 493 41.28 27.60 -22.47
N GLN A 494 40.64 28.68 -22.92
CA GLN A 494 39.67 29.42 -22.11
C GLN A 494 38.43 28.58 -21.80
N GLN A 495 37.92 27.77 -22.74
CA GLN A 495 36.83 26.83 -22.48
C GLN A 495 37.24 25.72 -21.51
N LEU A 496 38.43 25.13 -21.67
CA LEU A 496 38.98 24.16 -20.71
C LEU A 496 39.14 24.74 -19.31
N GLU A 497 39.56 26.01 -19.20
CA GLU A 497 39.65 26.69 -17.91
C GLU A 497 38.28 27.03 -17.30
N ARG A 498 37.25 27.28 -18.12
CA ARG A 498 35.86 27.44 -17.63
C ARG A 498 35.32 26.11 -17.12
N LEU A 499 35.44 25.05 -17.92
CA LEU A 499 35.02 23.71 -17.53
C LEU A 499 35.76 23.18 -16.30
N LYS A 500 37.03 23.53 -16.12
CA LYS A 500 37.77 23.21 -14.88
C LYS A 500 37.19 23.91 -13.66
N ARG A 501 36.86 25.21 -13.77
CA ARG A 501 36.23 25.97 -12.68
C ARG A 501 34.83 25.47 -12.37
N GLU A 502 34.05 25.12 -13.40
CA GLU A 502 32.73 24.52 -13.24
C GLU A 502 32.82 23.13 -12.59
N LYS A 503 33.77 22.29 -13.01
CA LYS A 503 34.05 21.01 -12.36
C LYS A 503 34.43 21.21 -10.89
N GLU A 504 35.32 22.14 -10.58
CA GLU A 504 35.74 22.45 -9.21
C GLU A 504 34.56 22.96 -8.36
N ALA A 505 33.70 23.81 -8.92
CA ALA A 505 32.51 24.30 -8.25
C ALA A 505 31.50 23.18 -7.95
N LEU A 506 31.24 22.30 -8.93
CA LEU A 506 30.36 21.14 -8.75
C LEU A 506 30.93 20.15 -7.74
N THR A 507 32.26 19.92 -7.73
CA THR A 507 32.88 19.07 -6.70
C THR A 507 32.73 19.65 -5.30
N MET A 508 32.86 20.98 -5.14
CA MET A 508 32.62 21.64 -3.86
C MET A 508 31.16 21.54 -3.43
N GLU A 509 30.21 21.70 -4.35
CA GLU A 509 28.79 21.56 -4.06
C GLU A 509 28.44 20.13 -3.64
N LEU A 510 29.02 19.12 -4.32
CA LEU A 510 28.85 17.71 -3.98
C LEU A 510 29.45 17.37 -2.62
N GLU A 511 30.63 17.92 -2.28
CA GLU A 511 31.20 17.79 -0.93
C GLU A 511 30.32 18.43 0.15
N VAL A 512 29.75 19.60 -0.12
CA VAL A 512 28.83 20.27 0.83
C VAL A 512 27.55 19.46 0.98
N LYS A 513 26.97 18.96 -0.12
CA LYS A 513 25.79 18.09 -0.09
C LYS A 513 26.07 16.76 0.63
N GLY A 514 27.26 16.18 0.42
CA GLY A 514 27.72 15.00 1.15
C GLY A 514 27.77 15.25 2.66
N ARG A 515 28.37 16.36 3.10
CA ARG A 515 28.38 16.75 4.52
C ARG A 515 26.98 16.99 5.08
N GLN A 516 26.09 17.64 4.31
CA GLN A 516 24.70 17.84 4.73
C GLN A 516 23.94 16.52 4.88
N HIS A 517 24.19 15.56 4.00
CA HIS A 517 23.63 14.23 4.09
C HIS A 517 24.17 13.49 5.33
N ASP A 518 25.48 13.53 5.56
CA ASP A 518 26.11 12.90 6.72
C ASP A 518 25.58 13.52 8.03
N ASP A 519 25.44 14.84 8.11
CA ASP A 519 24.86 15.54 9.27
C ASP A 519 23.39 15.11 9.50
N ALA A 520 22.61 14.95 8.43
CA ALA A 520 21.22 14.48 8.52
C ALA A 520 21.15 13.02 9.00
N MET A 521 22.02 12.15 8.49
CA MET A 521 22.13 10.76 8.93
C MET A 521 22.55 10.65 10.39
N ASP A 522 23.47 11.50 10.84
CA ASP A 522 23.89 11.59 12.23
C ASP A 522 22.73 11.99 13.17
N VAL A 523 21.92 12.97 12.76
CA VAL A 523 20.73 13.38 13.53
C VAL A 523 19.71 12.24 13.58
N LEU A 524 19.47 11.57 12.45
CA LEU A 524 18.52 10.46 12.37
C LEU A 524 18.98 9.28 13.23
N ASN A 525 20.27 8.92 13.19
CA ASN A 525 20.87 7.89 14.04
C ASN A 525 20.78 8.23 15.52
N ARG A 526 20.98 9.49 15.91
CA ARG A 526 20.77 9.94 17.30
C ARG A 526 19.31 9.78 17.72
N ASN A 527 18.36 10.23 16.88
CA ASN A 527 16.93 10.10 17.18
C ASN A 527 16.51 8.64 17.32
N ILE A 528 16.99 7.74 16.44
CA ILE A 528 16.75 6.30 16.56
C ILE A 528 17.34 5.77 17.87
N GLY A 529 18.56 6.16 18.22
CA GLY A 529 19.20 5.79 19.49
C GLY A 529 18.42 6.24 20.73
N ASP A 530 17.90 7.46 20.72
CA ASP A 530 17.07 8.01 21.79
C ASP A 530 15.74 7.26 21.91
N LEU A 531 15.09 6.98 20.77
CA LEU A 531 13.84 6.21 20.74
C LEU A 531 14.02 4.78 21.24
N MET A 532 15.12 4.11 20.85
CA MET A 532 15.47 2.78 21.38
C MET A 532 15.72 2.83 22.88
N SER A 533 16.41 3.86 23.37
CA SER A 533 16.66 4.04 24.81
C SER A 533 15.37 4.30 25.61
N GLU A 534 14.43 5.04 25.03
CA GLU A 534 13.11 5.26 25.61
C GLU A 534 12.30 3.96 25.65
N LEU A 535 12.29 3.21 24.54
CA LEU A 535 11.61 1.91 24.45
C LEU A 535 12.16 0.93 25.49
N ASP A 536 13.48 0.81 25.59
CA ASP A 536 14.16 0.00 26.61
C ASP A 536 13.78 0.41 28.03
N SER A 537 13.66 1.71 28.28
CA SER A 537 13.27 2.24 29.59
C SER A 537 11.81 1.93 29.91
N ARG A 538 10.91 1.99 28.91
CA ARG A 538 9.51 1.56 29.05
C ARG A 538 9.39 0.07 29.29
N ILE A 539 10.12 -0.76 28.54
CA ILE A 539 10.14 -2.22 28.72
C ILE A 539 10.61 -2.58 30.13
N ARG A 540 11.71 -1.97 30.61
CA ARG A 540 12.16 -2.14 31.99
C ARG A 540 11.11 -1.70 33.00
N GLY A 541 10.42 -0.59 32.75
CA GLY A 541 9.31 -0.12 33.58
C GLY A 541 8.17 -1.13 33.67
N PHE A 542 7.75 -1.71 32.54
CA PHE A 542 6.73 -2.76 32.49
C PHE A 542 7.18 -4.04 33.19
N GLN A 543 8.44 -4.45 33.02
CA GLN A 543 9.00 -5.60 33.73
C GLN A 543 8.98 -5.40 35.24
N VAL A 544 9.39 -4.23 35.74
CA VAL A 544 9.36 -3.90 37.17
C VAL A 544 7.93 -3.89 37.70
N SER A 545 6.99 -3.29 36.96
CA SER A 545 5.57 -3.29 37.31
C SER A 545 4.98 -4.70 37.35
N ALA A 546 5.32 -5.54 36.37
CA ALA A 546 4.89 -6.94 36.35
C ALA A 546 5.48 -7.76 37.50
N THR A 547 6.76 -7.56 37.84
CA THR A 547 7.37 -8.24 39.01
C THR A 547 6.73 -7.80 40.32
N SER A 548 6.45 -6.50 40.47
CA SER A 548 5.77 -5.97 41.66
C SER A 548 4.34 -6.50 41.76
N ALA A 549 3.59 -6.56 40.67
CA ALA A 549 2.25 -7.16 40.64
C ALA A 549 2.30 -8.65 41.03
N LYS A 550 3.31 -9.39 40.55
CA LYS A 550 3.51 -10.81 40.90
C LYS A 550 3.86 -11.00 42.37
N GLU A 551 4.59 -10.07 42.98
CA GLU A 551 4.87 -10.08 44.43
C GLU A 551 3.60 -9.81 45.24
N MET A 552 2.81 -8.79 44.87
CA MET A 552 1.53 -8.51 45.54
C MET A 552 0.57 -9.71 45.46
N LEU A 553 0.49 -10.39 44.31
CA LEU A 553 -0.31 -11.60 44.17
C LEU A 553 0.17 -12.76 45.07
N ARG A 554 1.49 -12.88 45.29
CA ARG A 554 2.03 -13.87 46.23
C ARG A 554 1.70 -13.51 47.68
N GLU A 555 1.79 -12.24 48.05
CA GLU A 555 1.39 -11.78 49.39
C GLU A 555 -0.09 -12.04 49.65
N ILE A 556 -0.96 -11.73 48.69
CA ILE A 556 -2.41 -12.03 48.78
C ILE A 556 -2.65 -13.54 48.92
N ALA A 557 -1.92 -14.38 48.18
CA ALA A 557 -2.04 -15.82 48.28
C ALA A 557 -1.58 -16.35 49.66
N LEU A 558 -0.50 -15.79 50.22
CA LEU A 558 -0.02 -16.13 51.56
C LEU A 558 -1.03 -15.73 52.65
N LEU A 559 -1.64 -14.55 52.52
CA LEU A 559 -2.68 -14.09 53.44
C LEU A 559 -3.90 -15.02 53.39
N ARG A 560 -4.35 -15.42 52.19
CA ARG A 560 -5.45 -16.38 52.04
C ARG A 560 -5.15 -17.74 52.67
N SER A 561 -3.93 -18.27 52.49
CA SER A 561 -3.57 -19.54 53.14
C SER A 561 -3.50 -19.42 54.67
N ALA A 562 -3.12 -18.26 55.21
CA ALA A 562 -3.11 -18.03 56.66
C ALA A 562 -4.53 -17.89 57.22
N GLU A 563 -5.43 -17.23 56.48
CA GLU A 563 -6.87 -17.17 56.83
C GLU A 563 -7.51 -18.57 56.80
N GLU A 564 -7.18 -19.41 55.81
CA GLU A 564 -7.66 -20.81 55.76
C GLU A 564 -7.12 -21.67 56.92
N GLU A 565 -5.85 -21.48 57.34
CA GLU A 565 -5.28 -22.17 58.52
C GLU A 565 -5.91 -21.70 59.85
N GLU A 566 -6.24 -20.40 59.99
CA GLU A 566 -6.96 -19.89 61.17
C GLU A 566 -8.40 -20.41 61.26
N GLU A 567 -9.10 -20.58 60.12
CA GLU A 567 -10.44 -21.19 60.08
C GLU A 567 -10.41 -22.69 60.43
N GLU A 568 -9.37 -23.44 60.02
CA GLU A 568 -9.21 -24.86 60.38
C GLU A 568 -8.89 -25.08 61.87
N ASP A 569 -8.18 -24.14 62.51
CA ASP A 569 -7.86 -24.20 63.95
C ASP A 569 -9.07 -23.82 64.85
N GLU A 570 -10.04 -23.03 64.36
CA GLU A 570 -11.31 -22.76 65.08
C GLU A 570 -12.27 -23.97 65.08
N ASP A 571 -12.14 -24.89 64.11
CA ASP A 571 -12.99 -26.08 63.97
C ASP A 571 -12.49 -27.32 64.74
N VAL A 572 -11.39 -27.21 65.51
CA VAL A 572 -10.94 -28.29 66.40
C VAL A 572 -11.68 -28.22 67.74
N PRO A 573 -12.55 -29.20 68.09
CA PRO A 573 -13.23 -29.20 69.37
C PRO A 573 -12.20 -29.38 70.50
N GLN A 574 -12.11 -28.40 71.40
CA GLN A 574 -11.38 -28.56 72.65
C GLN A 574 -11.91 -29.81 73.38
N PRO A 575 -11.05 -30.76 73.79
CA PRO A 575 -11.50 -31.91 74.56
C PRO A 575 -11.96 -31.42 75.94
N GLU A 576 -13.25 -31.59 76.22
CA GLU A 576 -13.85 -31.34 77.53
C GLU A 576 -13.10 -32.11 78.62
N ASN A 577 -12.76 -31.40 79.70
CA ASN A 577 -12.11 -31.91 80.90
C ASN A 577 -12.92 -31.49 82.13
#